data_AF-A0A2V7UAZ7-F1
#
_entry.id   AF-A0A2V7UAZ7-F1
#
_cell.length_a   1.000
_cell.length_b   1.000
_cell.length_c   1.000
_cell.angle_alpha   90.00
_cell.angle_beta   90.00
_cell.angle_gamma   90.00
#
_symmetry.space_group_name_H-M   'P 1'
#
loop_
_entity.id
_entity.type
_entity.pdbx_description
1 polymer ?
#
loop_
_entity_poly.entity_id
_entity_poly.type
_entity_poly.pdbx_seq_one_letter_code
_entity_poly.pdbx_strand_id
1 'polypeptide(L)'
;MSVYLALLRAVNLGRHKQVAMADLRELLDRLGFTEARSLLQSGNLVFRSRARASAQRERLLEAEAETSLALQTDFFGTRATGRNWNTVLKLGTAAEGPP
;
A
#
# COMPACT_ATOMS: atom_id res chain seq x y z
N MET A 1 -9.04 14.53 4.83
CA MET A 1 -8.59 13.21 4.33
C MET A 1 -7.10 13.27 4.07
N SER A 2 -6.35 12.22 4.42
CA SER A 2 -4.91 12.13 4.13
C SER A 2 -4.64 11.10 3.04
N VAL A 3 -3.57 11.30 2.28
CA VAL A 3 -3.09 10.33 1.30
C VAL A 3 -2.25 9.27 2.03
N TYR A 4 -2.43 8.02 1.66
CA TYR A 4 -1.74 6.85 2.20
C TYR A 4 -1.15 6.03 1.06
N LEU A 5 0.02 5.45 1.33
CA LEU A 5 0.65 4.44 0.48
C LEU A 5 0.50 3.09 1.17
N ALA A 6 0.09 2.07 0.43
CA ALA A 6 0.16 0.68 0.85
C ALA A 6 1.10 -0.08 -0.08
N LEU A 7 2.06 -0.77 0.53
CA LEU A 7 3.05 -1.60 -0.14
C LEU A 7 2.80 -3.05 0.27
N LEU A 8 2.44 -3.88 -0.70
CA LEU A 8 2.19 -5.31 -0.49
C LEU A 8 3.48 -6.09 -0.74
N ARG A 9 3.80 -7.04 0.14
CA ARG A 9 5.00 -7.86 -0.03
C ARG A 9 4.79 -8.98 -1.06
N ALA A 10 5.74 -9.12 -1.99
CA ALA A 10 5.88 -10.30 -2.85
C ALA A 10 4.59 -10.73 -3.59
N VAL A 11 3.79 -9.77 -4.06
CA VAL A 11 2.62 -10.05 -4.89
C VAL A 11 2.98 -10.12 -6.36
N ASN A 12 2.25 -10.92 -7.13
CA ASN A 12 2.45 -11.12 -8.57
C ASN A 12 3.87 -11.58 -8.97
N LEU A 13 4.57 -12.28 -8.06
CA LEU A 13 5.84 -12.92 -8.34
C LEU A 13 5.60 -14.41 -8.64
N GLY A 14 5.70 -14.77 -9.92
CA GLY A 14 5.47 -16.14 -10.37
C GLY A 14 4.00 -16.57 -10.22
N ARG A 15 3.77 -17.83 -9.85
CA ARG A 15 2.40 -18.39 -9.76
C ARG A 15 1.71 -18.15 -8.42
N HIS A 16 2.45 -17.73 -7.39
CA HIS A 16 1.93 -17.53 -6.04
C HIS A 16 1.48 -16.08 -5.84
N LYS A 17 0.45 -15.87 -4.99
CA LYS A 17 -0.03 -14.53 -4.59
C LYS A 17 -0.36 -13.62 -5.78
N GLN A 18 -1.01 -14.18 -6.80
CA GLN A 18 -1.49 -13.43 -7.94
C GLN A 18 -2.77 -12.69 -7.57
N VAL A 19 -2.81 -11.39 -7.84
CA VAL A 19 -3.97 -10.55 -7.56
C VAL A 19 -4.09 -9.47 -8.64
N ALA A 20 -5.30 -9.30 -9.16
CA ALA A 20 -5.57 -8.20 -10.06
C ALA A 20 -5.57 -6.88 -9.28
N MET A 21 -4.88 -5.87 -9.79
CA MET A 21 -4.89 -4.55 -9.16
C MET A 21 -6.28 -3.90 -9.17
N ALA A 22 -7.17 -4.34 -10.06
CA ALA A 22 -8.58 -3.95 -10.03
C ALA A 22 -9.25 -4.37 -8.72
N ASP A 23 -9.10 -5.64 -8.35
CA ASP A 23 -9.72 -6.20 -7.15
C ASP A 23 -9.18 -5.55 -5.87
N LEU A 24 -7.88 -5.23 -5.83
CA LEU A 24 -7.31 -4.46 -4.71
C LEU A 24 -7.88 -3.05 -4.60
N ARG A 25 -8.07 -2.36 -5.72
CA ARG A 25 -8.68 -1.02 -5.72
C ARG A 25 -10.13 -1.09 -5.27
N GLU A 26 -10.88 -2.08 -5.74
CA GLU A 26 -12.27 -2.30 -5.35
C GLU A 26 -12.37 -2.65 -3.85
N LEU A 27 -11.47 -3.48 -3.32
CA LEU A 27 -11.39 -3.76 -1.90
C LEU A 27 -11.17 -2.48 -1.08
N LEU A 28 -10.27 -1.60 -1.52
CA LEU A 28 -10.06 -0.32 -0.87
C LEU A 28 -11.34 0.55 -0.87
N ASP A 29 -12.05 0.60 -2.00
CA ASP A 29 -13.30 1.35 -2.12
C ASP A 29 -14.41 0.78 -1.20
N ARG A 30 -14.55 -0.56 -1.13
CA ARG A 30 -15.51 -1.23 -0.23
C ARG A 30 -15.24 -0.93 1.25
N LEU A 31 -13.98 -0.78 1.62
CA LEU A 31 -13.56 -0.41 2.99
C LEU A 31 -13.70 1.09 3.28
N GLY A 32 -14.25 1.88 2.36
CA GLY A 32 -14.47 3.32 2.53
C GLY A 32 -13.20 4.16 2.37
N PHE A 33 -12.13 3.57 1.82
CA PHE A 33 -11.04 4.35 1.25
C PHE A 33 -11.46 4.89 -0.12
N THR A 34 -10.81 5.96 -0.56
CA THR A 34 -11.25 6.68 -1.77
C THR A 34 -10.05 7.02 -2.64
N GLU A 35 -10.29 7.27 -3.92
CA GLU A 35 -9.26 7.62 -4.90
C GLU A 35 -8.14 6.56 -4.97
N ALA A 36 -8.49 5.27 -4.83
CA ALA A 36 -7.54 4.19 -4.90
C ALA A 36 -6.89 4.11 -6.30
N ARG A 37 -5.55 4.15 -6.35
CA ARG A 37 -4.76 3.94 -7.57
C ARG A 37 -3.66 2.93 -7.30
N SER A 38 -3.29 2.18 -8.32
CA SER A 38 -2.20 1.21 -8.30
C SER A 38 -1.08 1.63 -9.25
N LEU A 39 0.15 1.30 -8.92
CA LEU A 39 1.29 1.42 -9.81
C LEU A 39 1.68 0.03 -10.34
N LEU A 40 1.52 -0.18 -11.66
CA LEU A 40 1.82 -1.44 -12.35
C LEU A 40 1.17 -2.65 -11.63
N GLN A 41 1.78 -3.83 -11.70
CA GLN A 41 1.35 -5.04 -10.97
C GLN A 41 2.21 -5.34 -9.73
N SER A 42 2.89 -4.34 -9.17
CA SER A 42 3.92 -4.55 -8.15
C SER A 42 3.41 -4.47 -6.70
N GLY A 43 2.09 -4.37 -6.47
CA GLY A 43 1.54 -4.24 -5.12
C GLY A 43 1.73 -2.86 -4.48
N ASN A 44 1.86 -1.82 -5.30
CA ASN A 44 2.00 -0.43 -4.85
C ASN A 44 0.66 0.29 -5.02
N LEU A 45 0.04 0.69 -3.92
CA LEU A 45 -1.26 1.36 -3.90
C LEU A 45 -1.15 2.73 -3.24
N VAL A 46 -1.95 3.67 -3.73
CA VAL A 46 -2.20 4.97 -3.08
C VAL A 46 -3.70 5.18 -2.94
N PHE A 47 -4.14 5.67 -1.79
CA PHE A 47 -5.54 5.96 -1.52
C PHE A 47 -5.71 7.05 -0.46
N ARG A 48 -6.93 7.57 -0.29
CA ARG A 48 -7.28 8.54 0.74
C ARG A 48 -8.07 7.88 1.87
N SER A 49 -7.72 8.26 3.10
CA SER A 49 -8.41 7.82 4.32
C SER A 49 -8.61 8.96 5.32
N ARG A 50 -9.65 8.86 6.15
CA ARG A 50 -9.89 9.75 7.30
C ARG A 50 -9.26 9.24 8.61
N ALA A 51 -8.94 7.96 8.70
CA ALA A 51 -8.43 7.34 9.92
C ALA A 51 -7.01 7.81 10.26
N ARG A 52 -6.59 7.75 11.54
CA ARG A 52 -5.24 8.14 11.97
C ARG A 52 -4.34 6.97 12.35
N ALA A 53 -4.85 5.85 12.87
CA ALA A 53 -4.05 4.70 13.29
C ALA A 53 -3.61 3.83 12.10
N SER A 54 -2.29 3.70 11.86
CA SER A 54 -1.73 2.85 10.78
C SER A 54 -1.93 1.36 11.05
N ALA A 55 -1.49 0.86 12.21
CA ALA A 55 -1.50 -0.57 12.53
C ALA A 55 -2.90 -1.22 12.48
N GLN A 56 -3.95 -0.50 12.87
CA GLN A 56 -5.31 -1.02 12.80
C GLN A 56 -5.81 -1.15 11.35
N ARG A 57 -5.35 -0.26 10.45
CA ARG A 57 -5.68 -0.33 9.02
C ARG A 57 -4.92 -1.43 8.33
N GLU A 58 -3.64 -1.61 8.64
CA GLU A 58 -2.83 -2.70 8.07
C GLU A 58 -3.49 -4.04 8.37
N ARG A 59 -3.82 -4.30 9.65
CA ARG A 59 -4.55 -5.52 10.05
C ARG A 59 -5.91 -5.67 9.37
N LEU A 60 -6.66 -4.57 9.23
CA LEU A 60 -7.94 -4.60 8.52
C LEU A 60 -7.75 -4.98 7.04
N LEU A 61 -6.78 -4.36 6.37
CA LEU A 61 -6.49 -4.63 4.96
C LEU A 61 -6.02 -6.07 4.74
N GLU A 62 -5.16 -6.58 5.62
CA GLU A 62 -4.67 -7.96 5.59
C GLU A 62 -5.83 -8.96 5.74
N ALA A 63 -6.68 -8.78 6.76
CA ALA A 63 -7.81 -9.66 7.02
C ALA A 63 -8.84 -9.65 5.87
N GLU A 64 -9.12 -8.48 5.32
CA GLU A 64 -10.08 -8.32 4.22
C GLU A 64 -9.53 -8.82 2.89
N ALA A 65 -8.23 -8.65 2.63
CA ALA A 65 -7.57 -9.20 1.45
C ALA A 65 -7.52 -10.73 1.48
N GLU A 66 -7.28 -11.32 2.66
CA GLU A 66 -7.36 -12.77 2.83
C GLU A 66 -8.79 -13.28 2.60
N THR A 67 -9.78 -12.63 3.20
CA THR A 67 -11.19 -13.05 3.13
C THR A 67 -11.79 -12.87 1.72
N SER A 68 -11.56 -11.71 1.11
CA SER A 68 -12.21 -11.34 -0.16
C SER A 68 -11.44 -11.82 -1.40
N LEU A 69 -10.11 -11.93 -1.30
CA LEU A 69 -9.24 -12.14 -2.47
C LEU A 69 -8.33 -13.39 -2.33
N ALA A 70 -8.46 -14.15 -1.24
CA ALA A 70 -7.55 -15.26 -0.90
C ALA A 70 -6.06 -14.82 -0.89
N LEU A 71 -5.80 -13.55 -0.59
CA LEU A 71 -4.49 -12.95 -0.68
C LEU A 71 -3.86 -12.83 0.71
N GLN A 72 -2.98 -13.77 1.05
CA GLN A 72 -2.14 -13.68 2.25
C GLN A 72 -0.87 -12.87 1.98
N THR A 73 -0.87 -11.60 2.35
CA THR A 73 0.32 -10.74 2.24
C THR A 73 0.32 -9.65 3.31
N ASP A 74 1.52 -9.20 3.67
CA ASP A 74 1.71 -8.10 4.60
C ASP A 74 1.43 -6.78 3.90
N PHE A 75 0.67 -5.90 4.56
CA PHE A 75 0.42 -4.54 4.08
C PHE A 75 1.21 -3.54 4.92
N PHE A 76 2.21 -2.90 4.31
CA PHE A 76 2.90 -1.79 4.94
C PHE A 76 2.25 -0.47 4.54
N GLY A 77 1.62 0.20 5.50
CA GLY A 77 0.79 1.39 5.29
C GLY A 77 1.37 2.63 5.96
N THR A 78 1.86 3.60 5.19
CA THR A 78 2.30 4.89 5.74
C THR A 78 1.52 6.06 5.18
N ARG A 79 1.37 7.10 6.01
CA ARG A 79 0.78 8.37 5.56
C ARG A 79 1.73 9.01 4.56
N ALA A 80 1.29 9.20 3.33
CA ALA A 80 2.03 9.90 2.30
C ALA A 80 1.90 11.41 2.55
N THR A 81 2.83 11.96 3.31
CA THR A 81 3.02 13.41 3.34
C THR A 81 4.21 13.77 2.45
N GLY A 82 4.16 14.92 1.77
CA GLY A 82 5.31 15.40 0.99
C GLY A 82 6.60 15.49 1.82
N ARG A 83 6.48 15.70 3.15
CA ARG A 83 7.60 15.66 4.10
C ARG A 83 8.23 14.27 4.21
N ASN A 84 7.43 13.22 4.38
CA ASN A 84 7.95 11.85 4.50
C ASN A 84 8.71 11.42 3.23
N TRP A 85 8.21 11.79 2.06
CA TRP A 85 8.86 11.40 0.79
C TRP A 85 10.12 12.19 0.49
N ASN A 86 10.14 13.48 0.83
CA ASN A 86 11.37 14.27 0.79
C ASN A 86 12.44 13.69 1.74
N THR A 87 12.05 13.24 2.93
CA THR A 87 12.96 12.54 3.86
C THR A 87 13.52 11.26 3.26
N VAL A 88 12.69 10.41 2.64
CA VAL A 88 13.17 9.15 2.02
C VAL A 88 14.14 9.42 0.87
N LEU A 89 13.85 10.39 0.00
CA LEU A 89 14.77 10.79 -1.07
C LEU A 89 16.11 11.29 -0.50
N LYS A 90 16.08 12.17 0.51
CA LYS A 90 17.29 12.68 1.17
C LYS A 90 18.12 11.58 1.83
N LEU A 91 17.46 10.64 2.51
CA LEU A 91 18.14 9.50 3.14
C LEU A 91 18.72 8.55 2.08
N GLY A 92 18.02 8.35 0.96
CA GLY A 92 18.53 7.56 -0.17
C GLY A 92 19.82 8.17 -0.73
N THR A 93 19.80 9.47 -1.03
CA THR A 93 21.00 10.19 -1.48
C THR A 93 22.14 10.13 -0.45
N ALA A 94 21.84 10.23 0.84
CA ALA A 94 22.87 10.10 1.89
C ALA A 94 23.44 8.69 2.00
N ALA A 95 22.63 7.66 1.73
CA ALA A 95 23.02 6.25 1.82
C ALA A 95 23.85 5.77 0.62
N GLU A 96 23.65 6.36 -0.55
CA GLU A 96 24.45 6.05 -1.76
C GLU A 96 25.92 6.53 -1.64
N GLY A 97 26.24 7.37 -0.65
CA GLY A 97 27.57 7.96 -0.48
C GLY A 97 27.85 9.05 -1.52
N PRO A 98 28.99 9.78 -1.41
CA PRO A 98 29.43 10.63 -2.51
C PRO A 98 29.68 9.76 -3.76
N PRO A 99 29.46 10.32 -4.98
CA PRO A 99 29.70 9.61 -6.23
C PRO A 99 31.15 9.12 -6.36
#